data_AF-A0A820MU07-F1
#
_entry.id   AF-A0A820MU07-F1
#
_cell.length_a   1.000
_cell.length_b   1.000
_cell.length_c   1.000
_cell.angle_alpha   90.00
_cell.angle_beta   90.00
_cell.angle_gamma   90.00
#
_symmetry.space_group_name_H-M   'P 1'
#
loop_
_entity.id
_entity.type
_entity.pdbx_description
1 polymer ?
#
loop_
_entity_poly.entity_id
_entity_poly.type
_entity_poly.pdbx_seq_one_letter_code
_entity_poly.pdbx_strand_id
1 'polypeptide(L)'
;RVIQEESQSAFTGLDLDGKLYVGGAPNHMERGITVRPNFQGCLENVLYVSPSTNSILDILQNLQRQNPFYGLEQGMVGSGAMCE
;
A
#
# COMPACT_ATOMS: atom_id res chain seq x y z
N ARG A 1 7.40 -2.23 -18.54
CA ARG A 1 8.50 -3.13 -18.15
C ARG A 1 8.30 -3.47 -16.68
N VAL A 2 7.75 -4.64 -16.37
CA VAL A 2 7.61 -5.09 -14.98
C VAL A 2 8.96 -5.69 -14.59
N ILE A 3 9.61 -5.10 -13.58
CA ILE A 3 10.84 -5.67 -13.03
C ILE A 3 10.38 -6.79 -12.08
N GLN A 4 10.55 -8.04 -12.50
CA GLN A 4 10.30 -9.25 -11.69
C GLN A 4 11.59 -9.71 -11.02
N GLU A 5 12.36 -8.78 -10.45
CA GLU A 5 13.52 -9.14 -9.66
C GLU A 5 13.12 -9.16 -8.19
N GLU A 6 13.26 -10.33 -7.55
CA GLU A 6 13.26 -10.39 -6.09
C GLU A 6 14.47 -9.62 -5.58
N SER A 7 14.24 -8.77 -4.58
CA SER A 7 15.32 -8.07 -3.89
C SER A 7 16.31 -9.08 -3.33
N GLN A 8 17.57 -9.06 -3.78
CA GLN A 8 18.66 -9.88 -3.22
C GLN A 8 19.14 -9.39 -1.85
N SER A 9 18.28 -8.68 -1.13
CA SER A 9 18.58 -8.15 0.19
C SER A 9 18.78 -9.29 1.19
N ALA A 10 19.83 -9.20 2.01
CA ALA A 10 20.04 -10.11 3.13
C ALA A 10 18.96 -9.97 4.22
N PHE A 11 18.11 -8.94 4.13
CA PHE A 11 16.97 -8.74 5.00
C PHE A 11 15.76 -9.50 4.46
N THR A 12 15.47 -10.65 5.08
CA THR A 12 14.32 -11.52 4.75
C THR A 12 13.01 -11.04 5.39
N GLY A 13 13.08 -10.05 6.28
CA GLY A 13 11.94 -9.43 6.94
C GLY A 13 11.74 -8.00 6.45
N LEU A 14 10.53 -7.70 5.96
CA LEU A 14 10.08 -6.34 5.80
C LEU A 14 9.71 -5.81 7.19
N ASP A 15 10.65 -5.07 7.81
CA ASP A 15 10.39 -4.39 9.07
C ASP A 15 9.58 -3.12 8.78
N LEU A 16 8.26 -3.24 8.90
CA LEU A 16 7.37 -2.09 8.87
C LEU A 16 7.37 -1.47 10.28
N ASP A 17 7.60 -0.16 10.39
CA ASP A 17 7.43 0.63 11.63
C ASP A 17 5.95 0.70 12.10
N GLY A 18 5.17 -0.36 11.86
CA GLY A 18 3.81 -0.58 12.32
C GLY A 18 2.70 -0.24 11.31
N LYS A 19 3.02 0.41 10.19
CA LYS A 19 2.01 0.82 9.19
C LYS A 19 2.51 0.70 7.75
N LEU A 20 1.62 0.31 6.86
CA LEU A 20 1.81 0.34 5.41
C LEU A 20 0.92 1.44 4.82
N TYR A 21 1.52 2.33 4.05
CA TYR A 21 0.85 3.45 3.40
C TYR A 21 0.75 3.21 1.90
N VAL A 22 -0.43 3.44 1.32
CA VAL A 22 -0.71 3.24 -0.11
C VAL A 22 -1.32 4.51 -0.67
N GLY A 23 -0.87 4.95 -1.85
CA GLY A 23 -1.34 6.18 -2.50
C GLY A 23 -0.72 7.48 -1.94
N GLY A 24 -0.06 7.42 -0.79
CA GLY A 24 0.60 8.57 -0.17
C GLY A 24 0.97 8.26 1.27
N ALA A 25 1.87 9.04 1.85
CA ALA A 25 2.30 8.89 3.24
C ALA A 25 2.38 10.26 3.93
N PRO A 26 2.21 10.33 5.26
CA PRO A 26 2.34 11.57 6.01
C PRO A 26 3.74 12.20 5.85
N ASN A 27 3.80 13.53 5.79
CA ASN A 27 5.04 14.29 5.56
C ASN A 27 6.15 14.06 6.59
N HIS A 28 5.82 13.55 7.77
CA HIS A 28 6.80 13.24 8.82
C HIS A 28 7.51 11.89 8.61
N MET A 29 7.11 11.11 7.61
CA MET A 29 7.78 9.86 7.21
C MET A 29 8.79 10.15 6.10
N GLU A 30 10.00 10.55 6.48
CA GLU A 30 11.03 10.98 5.51
C GLU A 30 12.03 9.88 5.10
N ARG A 31 12.05 8.72 5.78
CA ARG A 31 13.04 7.68 5.48
C ARG A 31 12.73 6.99 4.15
N GLY A 32 13.60 7.20 3.17
CA GLY A 32 13.60 6.45 1.90
C GLY A 32 12.58 6.92 0.86
N ILE A 33 11.75 7.92 1.14
CA ILE A 33 10.78 8.47 0.18
C ILE A 33 11.42 9.66 -0.55
N THR A 34 11.71 9.49 -1.85
CA THR A 34 12.29 10.55 -2.70
C THR A 34 11.23 11.44 -3.35
N VAL A 35 9.97 11.00 -3.39
CA VAL A 35 8.85 11.70 -4.04
C VAL A 35 7.82 12.10 -2.99
N ARG A 36 7.61 13.41 -2.84
CA ARG A 36 6.73 13.98 -1.80
C ARG A 36 5.24 14.10 -2.18
N PRO A 37 4.86 14.33 -3.46
CA PRO A 37 3.44 14.35 -3.81
C PRO A 37 2.77 12.99 -3.64
N ASN A 38 1.58 12.98 -3.06
CA ASN A 38 0.71 11.80 -3.05
C ASN A 38 0.32 11.41 -4.48
N PHE A 39 0.06 10.12 -4.68
CA PHE A 39 -0.44 9.61 -5.94
C PHE A 39 -1.80 10.23 -6.25
N GLN A 40 -1.94 10.77 -7.46
CA GLN A 40 -3.18 11.33 -7.97
C GLN A 40 -3.64 10.45 -9.13
N GLY A 41 -4.73 9.73 -8.91
CA GLY A 41 -5.26 8.76 -9.85
C GLY A 41 -5.93 7.61 -9.11
N CYS A 42 -6.07 6.48 -9.80
CA CYS A 42 -6.84 5.35 -9.32
C CYS A 42 -5.92 4.15 -9.10
N LEU A 43 -6.06 3.55 -7.92
CA LEU A 43 -5.39 2.30 -7.56
C LEU A 43 -6.44 1.20 -7.52
N GLU A 44 -6.17 0.10 -8.22
CA GLU A 44 -6.99 -1.09 -8.22
C GLU A 44 -6.14 -2.31 -7.86
N ASN A 45 -6.79 -3.35 -7.32
CA ASN A 45 -6.14 -4.63 -7.01
C ASN A 45 -4.85 -4.49 -6.17
N VAL A 46 -4.88 -3.65 -5.14
CA VAL A 46 -3.74 -3.47 -4.24
C VAL A 46 -3.66 -4.64 -3.26
N LEU A 47 -2.76 -5.57 -3.55
CA LEU A 47 -2.54 -6.79 -2.78
C LEU A 47 -1.21 -6.72 -2.03
N TYR A 48 -1.23 -7.00 -0.73
CA TYR A 48 -0.04 -7.32 0.03
C TYR A 48 0.10 -8.84 0.12
N VAL A 49 1.21 -9.36 -0.39
CA VAL A 49 1.52 -10.80 -0.38
C VAL A 49 2.72 -11.01 0.51
N SER A 50 2.55 -11.86 1.53
CA SER A 50 3.60 -12.26 2.46
C SER A 50 3.95 -13.73 2.23
N PRO A 51 5.09 -14.04 1.59
CA PRO A 51 5.53 -15.42 1.38
C PRO A 51 5.79 -16.17 2.69
N SER A 52 6.30 -15.47 3.71
CA SER A 52 6.65 -16.06 5.02
C SER A 52 5.42 -16.54 5.80
N THR A 53 4.28 -15.87 5.65
CA THR A 53 3.02 -16.22 6.31
C THR A 53 2.00 -16.86 5.35
N ASN A 54 2.39 -17.08 4.09
CA ASN A 54 1.52 -17.53 3.00
C ASN A 54 0.17 -16.79 2.97
N SER A 55 0.21 -15.47 3.20
CA SER A 55 -0.99 -14.64 3.33
C SER A 55 -1.09 -13.65 2.18
N ILE A 56 -2.31 -13.46 1.68
CA ILE A 56 -2.68 -12.44 0.72
C ILE A 56 -3.70 -11.53 1.38
N LEU A 57 -3.37 -10.23 1.48
CA LEU A 57 -4.26 -9.21 2.03
C LEU A 57 -4.67 -8.27 0.90
N ASP A 58 -5.96 -8.27 0.57
CA ASP A 58 -6.54 -7.26 -0.30
C ASP A 58 -6.81 -5.99 0.50
N ILE A 59 -6.00 -4.96 0.28
CA ILE A 59 -6.03 -3.73 1.06
C ILE A 59 -7.34 -2.98 0.81
N LEU A 60 -7.78 -2.89 -0.45
CA LEU A 60 -8.98 -2.15 -0.82
C LEU A 60 -10.24 -2.84 -0.31
N GLN A 61 -10.30 -4.17 -0.38
CA GLN A 61 -11.42 -4.93 0.16
C GLN A 61 -11.50 -4.83 1.69
N ASN A 62 -10.36 -4.86 2.40
CA ASN A 62 -10.35 -4.69 3.85
C ASN A 62 -10.76 -3.28 4.29
N LEU A 63 -10.41 -2.25 3.52
CA LEU A 63 -10.90 -0.88 3.72
C LEU A 63 -12.43 -0.80 3.55
N GLN A 64 -12.97 -1.41 2.48
CA GLN A 64 -14.43 -1.42 2.24
C GLN A 64 -15.20 -2.15 3.34
N ARG A 65 -14.62 -3.20 3.92
CA ARG A 65 -15.21 -3.96 5.03
C ARG A 65 -15.08 -3.27 6.39
N GLN A 66 -14.53 -2.05 6.43
CA GLN A 66 -14.31 -1.28 7.66
C GLN A 66 -13.51 -2.07 8.71
N ASN A 67 -12.51 -2.84 8.24
CA ASN A 67 -11.63 -3.58 9.13
C ASN A 67 -10.85 -2.57 10.01
N PRO A 68 -10.84 -2.71 11.35
CA PRO A 68 -10.25 -1.72 12.26
C PRO A 68 -8.74 -1.53 12.10
N PHE A 69 -8.04 -2.44 11.42
CA PHE A 69 -6.61 -2.33 11.13
C PHE A 69 -6.31 -1.53 9.84
N TYR A 70 -7.34 -1.12 9.11
CA TYR A 70 -7.23 -0.40 7.84
C TYR A 70 -7.92 0.96 7.98
N GLY A 71 -7.25 2.01 7.52
CA GLY A 71 -7.76 3.38 7.62
C GLY A 71 -7.53 4.14 6.32
N LEU A 72 -8.46 5.05 6.01
CA LEU A 72 -8.33 6.00 4.92
C LEU A 72 -8.20 7.40 5.51
N GLU A 73 -7.04 8.03 5.31
CA GLU A 73 -6.79 9.39 5.80
C GLU A 73 -7.23 10.45 4.77
N GLN A 74 -6.96 10.21 3.49
CA GLN A 74 -7.34 11.08 2.38
C GLN A 74 -7.72 10.24 1.15
N GLY A 75 -8.74 10.68 0.42
CA GLY A 75 -9.25 9.98 -0.77
C GLY A 75 -10.60 9.30 -0.53
N MET A 76 -11.00 8.46 -1.49
CA MET A 76 -12.25 7.71 -1.44
C MET A 76 -11.99 6.27 -1.89
N VAL A 77 -12.64 5.31 -1.22
CA VAL A 77 -12.65 3.90 -1.65
C VAL A 77 -14.04 3.60 -2.19
N GLY A 78 -14.15 3.31 -3.49
CA GLY A 78 -15.43 3.09 -4.13
C GLY A 78 -15.30 2.79 -5.61
N SER A 79 -16.43 2.42 -6.21
CA SER A 79 -16.53 2.11 -7.63
C SER A 79 -16.53 3.41 -8.45
N GLY A 80 -15.35 3.82 -8.93
CA GLY A 80 -15.16 4.43 -10.26
C GLY A 80 -15.73 5.81 -10.57
N ALA A 81 -16.44 6.53 -9.69
CA ALA A 81 -17.08 7.80 -10.08
C ALA A 81 -16.10 8.96 -10.42
N MET A 82 -14.79 8.80 -10.23
CA MET A 82 -13.76 9.80 -10.58
C MET A 82 -12.56 9.20 -11.35
N CYS A 83 -12.70 7.96 -11.85
CA CYS A 83 -11.65 7.21 -12.55
C CYS A 83 -12.11 6.92 -13.98
N GLU A 84 -12.22 7.97 -14.80
CA GLU A 84 -12.38 7.87 -16.26
C GLU A 84 -11.12 8.37 -16.96
#